data_AF-A0A427A3G9-F1
#
_entry.id   AF-A0A427A3G9-F1
#
_cell.length_a   1.000
_cell.length_b   1.000
_cell.length_c   1.000
_cell.angle_alpha   90.00
_cell.angle_beta   90.00
_cell.angle_gamma   90.00
#
_symmetry.space_group_name_H-M   'P 1'
#
loop_
_entity.id
_entity.type
_entity.pdbx_description
1 polymer ?
#
loop_
_entity_poly.entity_id
_entity_poly.type
_entity_poly.pdbx_seq_one_letter_code
_entity_poly.pdbx_strand_id
1 'polypeptide(L)'
;WRTTSRRHRPLRGSCSLPPSPSSAVLRLYGADATITQSLAGTDISLVLGVSNSDIPSLASDPSAAANWAAVNVLPYVPSSSISVVSVGNEALNSGDPSLASSLLPAMQNLRTALSASAAAATVKVSTVHSMAVLAQSDPPSSGAFHPDLAAYLTGVLGFLRDAGSPFMINPYPFFAYRSDPRPETLAFCLFKPNPGRLDAGSKLTYTNMFDAQVDAVRSALDGLGFPEEEIVVAETGWPYRGDPDEVGTTVENAMAFNGNLVAHLRSMAGTPLMPGRSVETYIFALYDEDLKPGPTSERSFGLYRADQTMNYDAGLTKSCSSISNTSPPSPGWTQSAESCVSEVTVQARVDGRPMQSGEQCYLPSAVGSPAALGMGLLFRYVPVMLLLT
;
A
#
# COMPACT_ATOMS: atom_id res chain seq x y z
N TRP A 1 -38.88 -23.36 25.79
CA TRP A 1 -39.96 -22.73 26.55
C TRP A 1 -40.48 -21.52 25.76
N ARG A 2 -41.75 -21.57 25.32
CA ARG A 2 -42.56 -20.43 24.81
C ARG A 2 -42.91 -19.51 26.01
N THR A 3 -43.23 -18.21 25.96
CA THR A 3 -43.82 -17.19 25.04
C THR A 3 -43.40 -15.80 25.64
N THR A 4 -43.41 -14.63 24.99
CA THR A 4 -44.57 -13.84 24.51
C THR A 4 -44.09 -12.60 23.73
N SER A 5 -44.93 -12.19 22.77
CA SER A 5 -44.75 -11.05 21.87
C SER A 5 -45.02 -9.68 22.52
N ARG A 6 -44.32 -8.65 22.04
CA ARG A 6 -44.95 -7.34 21.75
C ARG A 6 -44.54 -6.89 20.36
N ARG A 7 -45.54 -6.69 19.49
CA ARG A 7 -45.39 -6.09 18.17
C ARG A 7 -45.28 -4.57 18.33
N HIS A 8 -44.22 -3.98 17.82
CA HIS A 8 -44.23 -2.64 17.23
C HIS A 8 -43.82 -2.78 15.76
N ARG A 9 -44.57 -2.12 14.88
CA ARG A 9 -44.31 -2.06 13.43
C ARG A 9 -43.02 -1.26 13.15
N PRO A 10 -42.38 -1.50 11.99
CA PRO A 10 -40.96 -1.24 11.80
C PRO A 10 -40.67 0.22 11.46
N LEU A 11 -39.68 0.80 12.13
CA LEU A 11 -38.91 1.90 11.54
C LEU A 11 -38.02 1.27 10.47
N ARG A 12 -38.40 1.46 9.20
CA ARG A 12 -37.53 1.24 8.06
C ARG A 12 -36.31 2.15 8.23
N GLY A 13 -35.15 1.53 8.33
CA GLY A 13 -33.87 2.20 8.51
C GLY A 13 -32.80 1.21 8.92
N SER A 14 -32.80 -0.01 8.39
CA SER A 14 -31.60 -0.83 8.43
C SER A 14 -30.63 -0.23 7.42
N CYS A 15 -29.89 0.79 7.85
CA CYS A 15 -28.52 0.93 7.39
C CYS A 15 -27.83 -0.36 7.84
N SER A 16 -27.85 -1.37 6.97
CA SER A 16 -26.81 -2.38 6.98
C SER A 16 -25.50 -1.61 6.81
N LEU A 17 -24.82 -1.34 7.92
CA LEU A 17 -23.44 -0.91 7.89
C LEU A 17 -22.71 -1.92 6.99
N PRO A 18 -22.02 -1.48 5.93
CA PRO A 18 -21.19 -2.39 5.16
C PRO A 18 -20.18 -3.03 6.11
N PRO A 19 -19.79 -4.30 5.91
CA PRO A 19 -18.75 -4.92 6.69
C PRO A 19 -17.50 -4.04 6.58
N SER A 20 -16.98 -3.57 7.70
CA SER A 20 -15.77 -2.74 7.73
C SER A 20 -14.55 -3.62 7.45
N PRO A 21 -13.64 -3.23 6.55
CA PRO A 21 -12.26 -3.69 6.63
C PRO A 21 -11.39 -2.45 6.80
N SER A 22 -11.07 -2.08 8.05
CA SER A 22 -9.94 -1.21 8.32
C SER A 22 -8.66 -2.06 8.44
N SER A 23 -8.46 -3.00 7.52
CA SER A 23 -7.30 -3.88 7.47
C SER A 23 -6.16 -3.14 6.78
N ALA A 24 -5.03 -2.99 7.46
CA ALA A 24 -3.80 -2.58 6.79
C ALA A 24 -3.42 -3.65 5.75
N VAL A 25 -2.73 -3.26 4.69
CA VAL A 25 -2.24 -4.22 3.70
C VAL A 25 -0.74 -4.05 3.56
N LEU A 26 -0.05 -5.18 3.49
CA LEU A 26 1.38 -5.26 3.25
C LEU A 26 1.58 -5.92 1.90
N ARG A 27 2.29 -5.24 1.00
CA ARG A 27 2.75 -5.88 -0.23
C ARG A 27 4.19 -6.35 -0.04
N LEU A 28 4.46 -7.59 -0.46
CA LEU A 28 5.77 -8.21 -0.48
C LEU A 28 6.17 -8.42 -1.95
N TYR A 29 7.42 -8.09 -2.33
CA TYR A 29 7.89 -8.33 -3.71
C TYR A 29 8.10 -9.81 -4.03
N GLY A 30 8.33 -10.63 -3.00
CA GLY A 30 8.38 -12.07 -3.07
C GLY A 30 7.47 -12.71 -2.01
N ALA A 31 7.24 -14.01 -2.13
CA ALA A 31 6.61 -14.77 -1.06
C ALA A 31 7.64 -15.09 0.04
N ASP A 32 7.34 -14.70 1.29
CA ASP A 32 8.13 -15.06 2.47
C ASP A 32 7.25 -15.81 3.47
N ALA A 33 7.60 -17.08 3.73
CA ALA A 33 6.88 -17.96 4.64
C ALA A 33 6.84 -17.42 6.08
N THR A 34 7.95 -16.84 6.53
CA THR A 34 8.11 -16.34 7.90
C THR A 34 7.23 -15.11 8.12
N ILE A 35 7.28 -14.15 7.20
CA ILE A 35 6.44 -12.95 7.26
C ILE A 35 4.98 -13.36 7.16
N THR A 36 4.62 -14.18 6.18
CA THR A 36 3.23 -14.62 5.97
C THR A 36 2.68 -15.31 7.22
N GLN A 37 3.42 -16.27 7.79
CA GLN A 37 3.02 -16.97 9.00
C GLN A 37 2.95 -16.06 10.23
N SER A 38 3.85 -15.08 10.35
CA SER A 38 3.85 -14.13 11.47
C SER A 38 2.61 -13.23 11.50
N LEU A 39 1.94 -13.05 10.37
CA LEU A 39 0.74 -12.24 10.21
C LEU A 39 -0.55 -13.06 10.31
N ALA A 40 -0.46 -14.37 10.57
CA ALA A 40 -1.62 -15.22 10.77
C ALA A 40 -2.49 -14.73 11.95
N GLY A 41 -3.80 -14.62 11.72
CA GLY A 41 -4.78 -14.15 12.69
C GLY A 41 -4.79 -12.64 12.94
N THR A 42 -3.95 -11.87 12.22
CA THR A 42 -3.99 -10.40 12.25
C THR A 42 -5.00 -9.85 11.25
N ASP A 43 -5.35 -8.57 11.39
CA ASP A 43 -6.16 -7.84 10.41
C ASP A 43 -5.30 -7.27 9.25
N ILE A 44 -4.08 -7.78 9.04
CA ILE A 44 -3.21 -7.34 7.94
C ILE A 44 -3.41 -8.27 6.74
N SER A 45 -3.78 -7.71 5.59
CA SER A 45 -3.84 -8.46 4.34
C SER A 45 -2.52 -8.39 3.58
N LEU A 46 -2.23 -9.42 2.78
CA LEU A 46 -0.99 -9.54 2.02
C LEU A 46 -1.24 -9.50 0.51
N VAL A 47 -0.39 -8.75 -0.19
CA VAL A 47 -0.14 -8.94 -1.62
C VAL A 47 1.21 -9.63 -1.76
N LEU A 48 1.23 -10.81 -2.38
CA LEU A 48 2.45 -11.59 -2.58
C LEU A 48 2.96 -11.46 -4.01
N GLY A 49 4.19 -11.01 -4.17
CA GLY A 49 4.84 -10.90 -5.47
C GLY A 49 5.42 -12.24 -5.95
N VAL A 50 5.34 -12.45 -7.26
CA VAL A 50 6.09 -13.46 -8.00
C VAL A 50 7.24 -12.75 -8.69
N SER A 51 8.45 -13.29 -8.56
CA SER A 51 9.63 -12.72 -9.23
C SER A 51 9.48 -12.73 -10.75
N ASN A 52 10.03 -11.70 -11.43
CA ASN A 52 10.11 -11.69 -12.89
C ASN A 52 10.84 -12.94 -13.44
N SER A 53 11.81 -13.49 -12.70
CA SER A 53 12.54 -14.71 -13.08
C SER A 53 11.67 -15.96 -13.14
N ASP A 54 10.56 -16.00 -12.41
CA ASP A 54 9.70 -17.19 -12.33
C ASP A 54 8.66 -17.19 -13.45
N ILE A 55 8.38 -16.04 -14.07
CA ILE A 55 7.32 -15.87 -15.09
C ILE A 55 7.45 -16.90 -16.22
N PRO A 56 8.62 -17.13 -16.86
CA PRO A 56 8.70 -18.08 -17.97
C PRO A 56 8.38 -19.53 -17.56
N SER A 57 8.80 -19.94 -16.36
CA SER A 57 8.54 -21.28 -15.83
C SER A 57 7.05 -21.46 -15.55
N LEU A 58 6.43 -20.49 -14.86
CA LEU A 58 5.01 -20.50 -14.53
C LEU A 58 4.11 -20.42 -15.76
N ALA A 59 4.56 -19.75 -16.82
CA ALA A 59 3.87 -19.66 -18.11
C ALA A 59 3.88 -20.99 -18.87
N SER A 60 5.03 -21.68 -18.89
CA SER A 60 5.24 -22.87 -19.72
C SER A 60 4.78 -24.17 -19.08
N ASP A 61 4.73 -24.25 -17.75
CA ASP A 61 4.31 -25.45 -17.01
C ASP A 61 3.25 -25.13 -15.95
N PRO A 62 1.98 -25.54 -16.15
CA PRO A 62 0.94 -25.42 -15.13
C PRO A 62 1.29 -26.10 -13.80
N SER A 63 2.13 -27.13 -13.80
CA SER A 63 2.60 -27.81 -12.59
C SER A 63 3.54 -26.90 -11.79
N ALA A 64 4.35 -26.08 -12.45
CA ALA A 64 5.17 -25.07 -11.77
C ALA A 64 4.28 -24.03 -11.06
N ALA A 65 3.19 -23.59 -11.70
CA ALA A 65 2.24 -22.69 -11.07
C ALA A 65 1.48 -23.33 -9.90
N ALA A 66 1.08 -24.60 -10.04
CA ALA A 66 0.48 -25.36 -8.95
C ALA A 66 1.44 -25.51 -7.76
N ASN A 67 2.71 -25.81 -8.02
CA ASN A 67 3.74 -25.92 -6.99
C ASN A 67 3.99 -24.57 -6.31
N TRP A 68 4.07 -23.47 -7.07
CA TRP A 68 4.23 -22.14 -6.51
C TRP A 68 3.08 -21.79 -5.55
N ALA A 69 1.82 -22.03 -5.97
CA ALA A 69 0.66 -21.79 -5.11
C ALA A 69 0.66 -22.70 -3.87
N ALA A 70 1.01 -23.98 -4.03
CA ALA A 70 1.07 -24.96 -2.95
C ALA A 70 2.13 -24.64 -1.88
N VAL A 71 3.21 -23.96 -2.25
CA VAL A 71 4.27 -23.54 -1.33
C VAL A 71 3.96 -22.18 -0.71
N ASN A 72 3.46 -21.23 -1.49
CA ASN A 72 3.44 -19.81 -1.11
C ASN A 72 2.09 -19.29 -0.65
N VAL A 73 0.98 -19.97 -0.95
CA VAL A 73 -0.37 -19.47 -0.64
C VAL A 73 -1.18 -20.49 0.15
N LEU A 74 -1.34 -21.70 -0.38
CA LEU A 74 -2.25 -22.70 0.19
C LEU A 74 -2.00 -23.04 1.68
N PRO A 75 -0.75 -23.13 2.17
CA PRO A 75 -0.49 -23.44 3.58
C PRO A 75 -0.92 -22.34 4.55
N TYR A 76 -1.07 -21.10 4.06
CA TYR A 76 -1.29 -19.91 4.89
C TYR A 76 -2.73 -19.42 4.88
N VAL A 77 -3.58 -19.88 3.95
CA VAL A 77 -4.99 -19.48 3.91
C VAL A 77 -5.87 -20.51 4.63
N PRO A 78 -6.91 -20.10 5.40
CA PRO A 78 -7.32 -18.72 5.63
C PRO A 78 -6.69 -18.09 6.89
N SER A 79 -5.68 -18.72 7.51
CA SER A 79 -5.12 -18.19 8.77
C SER A 79 -4.47 -16.83 8.58
N SER A 80 -3.83 -16.59 7.43
CA SER A 80 -3.32 -15.29 6.98
C SER A 80 -4.21 -14.77 5.87
N SER A 81 -4.48 -13.46 5.87
CA SER A 81 -5.23 -12.83 4.78
C SER A 81 -4.30 -12.57 3.61
N ILE A 82 -4.50 -13.25 2.49
CA ILE A 82 -3.82 -12.99 1.22
C ILE A 82 -4.87 -12.52 0.23
N SER A 83 -4.76 -11.27 -0.27
CA SER A 83 -5.75 -10.67 -1.16
C SER A 83 -5.35 -10.79 -2.63
N VAL A 84 -4.07 -10.65 -2.95
CA VAL A 84 -3.57 -10.62 -4.33
C VAL A 84 -2.25 -11.38 -4.44
N VAL A 85 -2.08 -12.12 -5.55
CA VAL A 85 -0.78 -12.55 -6.06
C VAL A 85 -0.43 -11.67 -7.26
N SER A 86 0.66 -10.90 -7.16
CA SER A 86 1.15 -10.05 -8.25
C SER A 86 2.21 -10.78 -9.06
N VAL A 87 1.90 -11.14 -10.30
CA VAL A 87 2.82 -11.82 -11.21
C VAL A 87 3.78 -10.82 -11.83
N GLY A 88 5.01 -10.79 -11.33
CA GLY A 88 6.03 -9.85 -11.78
C GLY A 88 5.86 -8.43 -11.22
N ASN A 89 6.92 -7.66 -11.43
CA ASN A 89 7.01 -6.23 -11.14
C ASN A 89 7.63 -5.52 -12.34
N GLU A 90 6.86 -4.65 -12.99
CA GLU A 90 7.25 -3.85 -14.15
C GLU A 90 7.78 -4.70 -15.32
N ALA A 91 7.29 -5.93 -15.46
CA ALA A 91 7.79 -6.91 -16.43
C ALA A 91 7.72 -6.41 -17.89
N LEU A 92 6.69 -5.63 -18.24
CA LEU A 92 6.54 -5.05 -19.58
C LEU A 92 7.54 -3.93 -19.88
N ASN A 93 8.24 -3.41 -18.87
CA ASN A 93 9.30 -2.41 -19.01
C ASN A 93 10.71 -3.01 -18.93
N SER A 94 10.84 -4.33 -18.77
CA SER A 94 12.12 -5.03 -18.69
C SER A 94 12.96 -4.99 -19.98
N GLY A 95 12.32 -4.73 -21.13
CA GLY A 95 12.94 -4.86 -22.44
C GLY A 95 13.11 -6.30 -22.93
N ASP A 96 12.61 -7.29 -22.17
CA ASP A 96 12.65 -8.72 -22.53
C ASP A 96 11.31 -9.16 -23.16
N PRO A 97 11.27 -9.44 -24.48
CA PRO A 97 10.04 -9.91 -25.14
C PRO A 97 9.54 -11.25 -24.61
N SER A 98 10.42 -12.10 -24.06
CA SER A 98 10.05 -13.39 -23.49
C SER A 98 9.26 -13.22 -22.20
N LEU A 99 9.63 -12.24 -21.35
CA LEU A 99 8.86 -11.88 -20.16
C LEU A 99 7.49 -11.31 -20.54
N ALA A 100 7.44 -10.40 -21.52
CA ALA A 100 6.18 -9.80 -21.97
C ALA A 100 5.19 -10.85 -22.50
N SER A 101 5.67 -11.77 -23.35
CA SER A 101 4.84 -12.83 -23.92
C SER A 101 4.44 -13.93 -22.92
N SER A 102 5.24 -14.14 -21.87
CA SER A 102 4.98 -15.14 -20.82
C SER A 102 4.07 -14.64 -19.70
N LEU A 103 3.89 -13.32 -19.57
CA LEU A 103 3.17 -12.71 -18.44
C LEU A 103 1.73 -13.22 -18.30
N LEU A 104 0.92 -13.09 -19.36
CA LEU A 104 -0.48 -13.50 -19.33
C LEU A 104 -0.65 -15.02 -19.09
N PRO A 105 0.08 -15.92 -19.79
CA PRO A 105 0.02 -17.36 -19.49
C PRO A 105 0.38 -17.69 -18.02
N ALA A 106 1.40 -17.05 -17.44
CA ALA A 106 1.75 -17.25 -16.04
C ALA A 106 0.61 -16.84 -15.08
N MET A 107 -0.03 -15.70 -15.34
CA MET A 107 -1.21 -15.24 -14.58
C MET A 107 -2.38 -16.24 -14.67
N GLN A 108 -2.65 -16.75 -15.87
CA GLN A 108 -3.71 -17.74 -16.10
C GLN A 108 -3.45 -19.07 -15.38
N ASN A 109 -2.21 -19.58 -15.44
CA ASN A 109 -1.82 -20.81 -14.76
C ASN A 109 -1.90 -20.66 -13.23
N LEU A 110 -1.43 -19.53 -12.67
CA LEU A 110 -1.56 -19.25 -11.24
C LEU A 110 -3.02 -19.11 -10.80
N ARG A 111 -3.86 -18.43 -11.57
CA ARG A 111 -5.29 -18.32 -11.27
C ARG A 111 -5.97 -19.69 -11.26
N THR A 112 -5.61 -20.56 -12.20
CA THR A 112 -6.11 -21.94 -12.24
C THR A 112 -5.67 -22.73 -11.00
N ALA A 113 -4.40 -22.65 -10.62
CA ALA A 113 -3.86 -23.30 -9.43
C ALA A 113 -4.54 -22.84 -8.14
N LEU A 114 -4.74 -21.53 -7.97
CA LEU A 114 -5.40 -20.96 -6.79
C LEU A 114 -6.88 -21.33 -6.71
N SER A 115 -7.57 -21.38 -7.85
CA SER A 115 -9.00 -21.72 -7.93
C SER A 115 -9.28 -23.20 -7.61
N ALA A 116 -8.26 -24.06 -7.62
CA ALA A 116 -8.40 -25.47 -7.23
C ALA A 116 -8.65 -25.66 -5.72
N SER A 117 -8.37 -24.64 -4.90
CA SER A 117 -8.64 -24.64 -3.46
C SER A 117 -9.73 -23.62 -3.12
N ALA A 118 -10.80 -24.07 -2.46
CA ALA A 118 -11.88 -23.19 -2.02
C ALA A 118 -11.39 -22.06 -1.09
N ALA A 119 -10.34 -22.31 -0.30
CA ALA A 119 -9.74 -21.33 0.60
C ALA A 119 -8.90 -20.26 -0.14
N ALA A 120 -8.40 -20.57 -1.34
CA ALA A 120 -7.57 -19.66 -2.14
C ALA A 120 -8.30 -19.09 -3.36
N ALA A 121 -9.52 -19.55 -3.67
CA ALA A 121 -10.28 -19.10 -4.83
C ALA A 121 -10.60 -17.59 -4.81
N THR A 122 -10.63 -16.98 -3.63
CA THR A 122 -10.83 -15.53 -3.43
C THR A 122 -9.55 -14.71 -3.63
N VAL A 123 -8.38 -15.34 -3.70
CA VAL A 123 -7.10 -14.65 -3.98
C VAL A 123 -7.10 -14.19 -5.43
N LYS A 124 -6.99 -12.88 -5.63
CA LYS A 124 -6.92 -12.27 -6.96
C LYS A 124 -5.52 -12.49 -7.55
N VAL A 125 -5.42 -12.48 -8.88
CA VAL A 125 -4.13 -12.52 -9.59
C VAL A 125 -4.02 -11.26 -10.44
N SER A 126 -2.96 -10.49 -10.25
CA SER A 126 -2.68 -9.27 -11.02
C SER A 126 -1.20 -9.23 -11.43
N THR A 127 -0.73 -8.10 -11.93
CA THR A 127 0.67 -7.78 -12.26
C THR A 127 0.88 -6.28 -12.06
N VAL A 128 2.09 -5.88 -11.67
CA VAL A 128 2.42 -4.48 -11.38
C VAL A 128 3.12 -3.85 -12.58
N HIS A 129 2.65 -2.68 -12.99
CA HIS A 129 3.19 -1.91 -14.11
C HIS A 129 3.92 -0.65 -13.62
N SER A 130 4.91 -0.18 -14.38
CA SER A 130 5.44 1.18 -14.22
C SER A 130 4.62 2.15 -15.05
N MET A 131 4.73 3.46 -14.78
CA MET A 131 4.14 4.48 -15.67
C MET A 131 4.69 4.47 -17.10
N ALA A 132 5.83 3.82 -17.36
CA ALA A 132 6.42 3.73 -18.70
C ALA A 132 5.67 2.78 -19.65
N VAL A 133 4.57 2.15 -19.21
CA VAL A 133 3.62 1.50 -20.12
C VAL A 133 2.80 2.52 -20.94
N LEU A 134 2.78 3.79 -20.52
CA LEU A 134 2.11 4.89 -21.22
C LEU A 134 3.05 5.56 -22.24
N ALA A 135 2.54 5.81 -23.44
CA ALA A 135 3.19 6.67 -24.43
C ALA A 135 2.81 8.15 -24.25
N GLN A 136 1.62 8.41 -23.71
CA GLN A 136 1.12 9.75 -23.42
C GLN A 136 0.49 9.78 -22.04
N SER A 137 0.75 10.84 -21.28
CA SER A 137 0.24 11.03 -19.93
C SER A 137 0.05 12.50 -19.53
N ASP A 138 0.42 13.46 -20.39
CA ASP A 138 0.26 14.89 -20.17
C ASP A 138 -0.28 15.57 -21.45
N PRO A 139 -1.50 16.16 -21.43
CA PRO A 139 -2.40 16.22 -20.28
C PRO A 139 -3.01 14.85 -19.94
N PRO A 140 -3.52 14.64 -18.70
CA PRO A 140 -4.07 13.34 -18.27
C PRO A 140 -5.13 12.75 -19.21
N SER A 141 -6.01 13.57 -19.78
CA SER A 141 -7.03 13.14 -20.74
C SER A 141 -6.49 12.57 -22.06
N SER A 142 -5.20 12.78 -22.35
CA SER A 142 -4.50 12.19 -23.49
C SER A 142 -3.85 10.83 -23.17
N GLY A 143 -4.04 10.35 -21.93
CA GLY A 143 -3.48 9.08 -21.45
C GLY A 143 -3.65 7.96 -22.47
N ALA A 144 -2.55 7.35 -22.90
CA ALA A 144 -2.56 6.27 -23.87
C ALA A 144 -1.39 5.30 -23.64
N PHE A 145 -1.66 4.00 -23.72
CA PHE A 145 -0.62 2.97 -23.67
C PHE A 145 0.29 3.01 -24.90
N HIS A 146 1.53 2.54 -24.74
CA HIS A 146 2.43 2.38 -25.88
C HIS A 146 1.84 1.42 -26.92
N PRO A 147 1.82 1.76 -28.22
CA PRO A 147 1.28 0.88 -29.26
C PRO A 147 1.91 -0.52 -29.25
N ASP A 148 3.23 -0.59 -29.00
CA ASP A 148 3.97 -1.85 -28.93
C ASP A 148 3.59 -2.74 -27.73
N LEU A 149 2.99 -2.16 -26.70
CA LEU A 149 2.51 -2.88 -25.50
C LEU A 149 1.01 -3.15 -25.55
N ALA A 150 0.26 -2.49 -26.44
CA ALA A 150 -1.20 -2.51 -26.45
C ALA A 150 -1.77 -3.93 -26.59
N ALA A 151 -1.15 -4.80 -27.39
CA ALA A 151 -1.61 -6.19 -27.55
C ALA A 151 -1.44 -6.99 -26.24
N TYR A 152 -0.30 -6.87 -25.56
CA TYR A 152 -0.05 -7.55 -24.28
C TYR A 152 -1.00 -7.02 -23.21
N LEU A 153 -1.14 -5.70 -23.11
CA LEU A 153 -2.03 -5.06 -22.14
C LEU A 153 -3.49 -5.39 -22.37
N THR A 154 -3.95 -5.46 -23.63
CA THR A 154 -5.33 -5.87 -23.94
C THR A 154 -5.61 -7.29 -23.43
N GLY A 155 -4.66 -8.22 -23.60
CA GLY A 155 -4.78 -9.58 -23.09
C GLY A 155 -4.78 -9.65 -21.56
N VAL A 156 -3.87 -8.91 -20.92
CA VAL A 156 -3.80 -8.81 -19.45
C VAL A 156 -5.09 -8.20 -18.89
N LEU A 157 -5.56 -7.08 -19.43
CA LEU A 157 -6.78 -6.40 -18.99
C LEU A 157 -8.04 -7.24 -19.21
N GLY A 158 -8.11 -7.99 -20.32
CA GLY A 158 -9.16 -8.98 -20.53
C GLY A 158 -9.22 -10.01 -19.39
N PHE A 159 -8.05 -10.54 -19.01
CA PHE A 159 -7.94 -11.46 -17.89
C PHE A 159 -8.29 -10.80 -16.54
N LEU A 160 -7.80 -9.58 -16.26
CA LEU A 160 -8.06 -8.88 -15.01
C LEU A 160 -9.55 -8.63 -14.81
N ARG A 161 -10.23 -8.11 -15.83
CA ARG A 161 -11.68 -7.90 -15.85
C ARG A 161 -12.44 -9.20 -15.57
N ASP A 162 -12.11 -10.27 -16.29
CA ASP A 162 -12.80 -11.55 -16.17
C ASP A 162 -12.55 -12.22 -14.80
N ALA A 163 -11.39 -11.97 -14.19
CA ALA A 163 -11.02 -12.44 -12.85
C ALA A 163 -11.48 -11.52 -11.71
N GLY A 164 -11.97 -10.30 -12.01
CA GLY A 164 -12.25 -9.27 -11.01
C GLY A 164 -11.00 -8.77 -10.28
N SER A 165 -9.84 -8.86 -10.92
CA SER A 165 -8.55 -8.39 -10.42
C SER A 165 -8.31 -6.92 -10.77
N PRO A 166 -7.54 -6.16 -9.97
CA PRO A 166 -7.22 -4.77 -10.30
C PRO A 166 -6.07 -4.65 -11.29
N PHE A 167 -6.00 -3.52 -12.00
CA PHE A 167 -4.81 -3.02 -12.67
C PHE A 167 -3.88 -2.32 -11.68
N MET A 168 -2.70 -2.89 -11.45
CA MET A 168 -1.73 -2.39 -10.46
C MET A 168 -0.63 -1.56 -11.14
N ILE A 169 -0.35 -0.36 -10.64
CA ILE A 169 0.55 0.62 -11.29
C ILE A 169 1.42 1.38 -10.27
N ASN A 170 2.62 1.80 -10.70
CA ASN A 170 3.61 2.52 -9.89
C ASN A 170 3.79 3.99 -10.34
N PRO A 171 2.87 4.92 -10.01
CA PRO A 171 3.04 6.35 -10.23
C PRO A 171 4.00 6.98 -9.22
N TYR A 172 5.06 7.63 -9.71
CA TYR A 172 6.03 8.34 -8.88
C TYR A 172 6.13 9.82 -9.30
N PRO A 173 5.45 10.73 -8.58
CA PRO A 173 5.63 12.18 -8.75
C PRO A 173 7.07 12.67 -8.56
N PHE A 174 7.87 11.95 -7.76
CA PHE A 174 9.30 12.23 -7.57
C PHE A 174 10.07 12.23 -8.91
N PHE A 175 9.90 11.21 -9.75
CA PHE A 175 10.61 11.14 -11.03
C PHE A 175 10.17 12.24 -12.00
N ALA A 176 8.88 12.62 -11.98
CA ALA A 176 8.40 13.75 -12.77
C ALA A 176 9.04 15.08 -12.33
N TYR A 177 9.21 15.30 -11.02
CA TYR A 177 9.93 16.47 -10.51
C TYR A 177 11.42 16.44 -10.87
N ARG A 178 12.07 15.28 -10.79
CA ARG A 178 13.49 15.13 -11.17
C ARG A 178 13.72 15.56 -12.63
N SER A 179 12.79 15.27 -13.53
CA SER A 179 12.85 15.69 -14.94
C SER A 179 12.54 17.18 -15.16
N ASP A 180 11.86 17.84 -14.23
CA ASP A 180 11.46 19.24 -14.33
C ASP A 180 11.54 19.95 -12.95
N PRO A 181 12.75 20.33 -12.49
CA PRO A 181 12.99 20.75 -11.12
C PRO A 181 12.63 22.22 -10.84
N ARG A 182 11.49 22.68 -11.37
CA ARG A 182 10.97 24.03 -11.12
C ARG A 182 10.16 24.08 -9.82
N PRO A 183 10.16 25.21 -9.08
CA PRO A 183 9.43 25.33 -7.81
C PRO A 183 7.93 25.03 -7.91
N GLU A 184 7.28 25.41 -9.01
CA GLU A 184 5.88 25.12 -9.27
C GLU A 184 5.61 23.64 -9.51
N THR A 185 6.55 22.91 -10.12
CA THR A 185 6.47 21.46 -10.29
C THR A 185 6.69 20.76 -8.96
N LEU A 186 7.59 21.25 -8.11
CA LEU A 186 7.75 20.73 -6.75
C LEU A 186 6.46 20.88 -5.94
N ALA A 187 5.85 22.08 -5.95
CA ALA A 187 4.61 22.32 -5.22
C ALA A 187 3.48 21.38 -5.70
N PHE A 188 3.38 21.20 -7.02
CA PHE A 188 2.42 20.29 -7.65
C PHE A 188 2.68 18.81 -7.30
N CYS A 189 3.93 18.36 -7.25
CA CYS A 189 4.25 16.99 -6.87
C CYS A 189 4.09 16.71 -5.37
N LEU A 190 4.24 17.72 -4.51
CA LEU A 190 4.13 17.60 -3.05
C LEU A 190 2.73 17.91 -2.50
N PHE A 191 1.70 18.03 -3.35
CA PHE A 191 0.33 18.43 -2.96
C PHE A 191 0.26 19.79 -2.23
N LYS A 192 1.24 20.69 -2.45
CA LYS A 192 1.27 22.02 -1.84
C LYS A 192 0.37 22.98 -2.63
N PRO A 193 -0.08 24.11 -2.05
CA PRO A 193 -0.83 25.13 -2.78
C PRO A 193 -0.11 25.57 -4.04
N ASN A 194 -0.81 25.52 -5.18
CA ASN A 194 -0.31 25.85 -6.50
C ASN A 194 -1.51 26.28 -7.39
N PRO A 195 -1.30 26.91 -8.55
CA PRO A 195 -2.40 27.40 -9.39
C PRO A 195 -3.24 26.29 -10.05
N GLY A 196 -2.84 25.03 -9.93
CA GLY A 196 -3.39 23.91 -10.68
C GLY A 196 -2.95 23.91 -12.14
N ARG A 197 -3.16 22.77 -12.82
CA ARG A 197 -2.91 22.56 -14.24
C ARG A 197 -4.22 22.20 -14.90
N LEU A 198 -4.72 23.07 -15.79
CA LEU A 198 -5.93 22.83 -16.56
C LEU A 198 -5.62 21.83 -17.68
N ASP A 199 -6.32 20.71 -17.66
CA ASP A 199 -6.37 19.78 -18.77
C ASP A 199 -7.33 20.33 -19.84
N ALA A 200 -6.80 20.67 -21.01
CA ALA A 200 -7.60 21.23 -22.09
C ALA A 200 -8.58 20.24 -22.72
N GLY A 201 -8.32 18.94 -22.65
CA GLY A 201 -9.20 17.90 -23.18
C GLY A 201 -10.40 17.65 -22.27
N SER A 202 -10.14 17.27 -21.01
CA SER A 202 -11.19 16.96 -20.03
C SER A 202 -11.83 18.19 -19.38
N LYS A 203 -11.19 19.36 -19.47
CA LYS A 203 -11.54 20.60 -18.75
C LYS A 203 -11.42 20.48 -17.22
N LEU A 204 -10.80 19.42 -16.73
CA LEU A 204 -10.50 19.22 -15.31
C LEU A 204 -9.24 19.99 -14.94
N THR A 205 -9.20 20.50 -13.71
CA THR A 205 -7.99 21.13 -13.16
C THR A 205 -7.37 20.20 -12.14
N TYR A 206 -6.14 19.79 -12.41
CA TYR A 206 -5.34 18.97 -11.50
C TYR A 206 -4.59 19.89 -10.55
N THR A 207 -4.64 19.59 -9.25
CA THR A 207 -3.90 20.36 -8.23
C THR A 207 -2.71 19.60 -7.67
N ASN A 208 -2.50 18.35 -8.08
CA ASN A 208 -1.33 17.57 -7.73
C ASN A 208 -0.97 16.56 -8.83
N MET A 209 0.30 16.14 -8.84
CA MET A 209 0.84 15.20 -9.84
C MET A 209 0.32 13.77 -9.69
N PHE A 210 0.04 13.33 -8.46
CA PHE A 210 -0.46 11.98 -8.21
C PHE A 210 -1.80 11.75 -8.93
N ASP A 211 -2.77 12.65 -8.74
CA ASP A 211 -4.06 12.60 -9.41
C ASP A 211 -3.91 12.65 -10.94
N ALA A 212 -3.00 13.50 -11.43
CA ALA A 212 -2.72 13.61 -12.86
C ALA A 212 -2.17 12.30 -13.45
N GLN A 213 -1.24 11.64 -12.75
CA GLN A 213 -0.68 10.36 -13.18
C GLN A 213 -1.72 9.23 -13.12
N VAL A 214 -2.53 9.17 -12.07
CA VAL A 214 -3.59 8.17 -11.93
C VAL A 214 -4.68 8.36 -12.99
N ASP A 215 -5.08 9.60 -13.29
CA ASP A 215 -6.09 9.87 -14.33
C ASP A 215 -5.56 9.69 -15.75
N ALA A 216 -4.26 9.83 -15.97
CA ALA A 216 -3.63 9.42 -17.21
C ALA A 216 -3.75 7.91 -17.43
N VAL A 217 -3.59 7.10 -16.37
CA VAL A 217 -3.82 5.65 -16.43
C VAL A 217 -5.30 5.35 -16.70
N ARG A 218 -6.22 6.02 -16.00
CA ARG A 218 -7.68 5.90 -16.25
C ARG A 218 -8.02 6.19 -17.72
N SER A 219 -7.51 7.29 -18.26
CA SER A 219 -7.74 7.67 -19.66
C SER A 219 -7.17 6.64 -20.64
N ALA A 220 -5.99 6.07 -20.35
CA ALA A 220 -5.40 5.01 -21.18
C ALA A 220 -6.21 3.71 -21.16
N LEU A 221 -6.72 3.32 -19.99
CA LEU A 221 -7.61 2.16 -19.84
C LEU A 221 -8.94 2.39 -20.59
N ASP A 222 -9.52 3.59 -20.51
CA ASP A 222 -10.74 3.96 -21.25
C ASP A 222 -10.49 3.87 -22.76
N GLY A 223 -9.38 4.43 -23.23
CA GLY A 223 -8.97 4.41 -24.63
C GLY A 223 -8.74 3.00 -25.18
N LEU A 224 -8.35 2.05 -24.31
CA LEU A 224 -8.19 0.63 -24.68
C LEU A 224 -9.48 -0.19 -24.46
N GLY A 225 -10.58 0.42 -24.01
CA GLY A 225 -11.89 -0.22 -23.87
C GLY A 225 -12.16 -0.89 -22.51
N PHE A 226 -11.47 -0.48 -21.45
CA PHE A 226 -11.60 -1.03 -20.09
C PHE A 226 -12.03 0.01 -19.05
N PRO A 227 -13.15 0.74 -19.24
CA PRO A 227 -13.51 1.91 -18.42
C PRO A 227 -13.82 1.62 -16.95
N GLU A 228 -14.18 0.39 -16.62
CA GLU A 228 -14.55 -0.04 -15.27
C GLU A 228 -13.39 -0.73 -14.52
N GLU A 229 -12.22 -0.87 -15.16
CA GLU A 229 -11.08 -1.55 -14.57
C GLU A 229 -10.60 -0.82 -13.30
N GLU A 230 -10.48 -1.55 -12.19
CA GLU A 230 -10.05 -0.97 -10.91
C GLU A 230 -8.56 -0.64 -10.95
N ILE A 231 -8.19 0.58 -10.56
CA ILE A 231 -6.79 0.99 -10.44
C ILE A 231 -6.35 0.87 -8.99
N VAL A 232 -5.20 0.24 -8.80
CA VAL A 232 -4.50 0.16 -7.51
C VAL A 232 -3.08 0.70 -7.70
N VAL A 233 -2.69 1.66 -6.87
CA VAL A 233 -1.32 2.21 -6.85
C VAL A 233 -0.46 1.28 -6.01
N ALA A 234 0.31 0.41 -6.68
CA ALA A 234 1.10 -0.63 -6.03
C ALA A 234 2.40 -0.13 -5.40
N GLU A 235 2.88 1.03 -5.85
CA GLU A 235 3.97 1.78 -5.27
C GLU A 235 3.83 3.27 -5.56
N THR A 236 4.12 4.09 -4.56
CA THR A 236 4.48 5.49 -4.73
C THR A 236 5.25 5.98 -3.50
N GLY A 237 6.16 6.93 -3.65
CA GLY A 237 6.98 7.40 -2.55
C GLY A 237 7.90 8.55 -2.95
N TRP A 238 8.66 9.03 -1.98
CA TRP A 238 9.64 10.09 -2.19
C TRP A 238 10.89 9.84 -1.33
N PRO A 239 12.09 9.79 -1.92
CA PRO A 239 13.30 9.48 -1.18
C PRO A 239 13.77 10.68 -0.36
N TYR A 240 14.16 10.44 0.90
CA TYR A 240 14.57 11.51 1.82
C TYR A 240 16.04 11.92 1.68
N ARG A 241 16.81 11.14 0.92
CA ARG A 241 18.24 11.35 0.64
C ARG A 241 18.54 10.79 -0.74
N GLY A 242 19.43 11.43 -1.47
CA GLY A 242 19.89 10.99 -2.79
C GLY A 242 21.31 11.45 -3.06
N ASP A 243 21.81 11.09 -4.24
CA ASP A 243 23.08 11.58 -4.77
C ASP A 243 23.01 13.09 -5.08
N PRO A 244 24.15 13.79 -5.22
CA PRO A 244 24.16 15.24 -5.43
C PRO A 244 23.37 15.76 -6.65
N ASP A 245 23.14 14.92 -7.66
CA ASP A 245 22.35 15.21 -8.85
C ASP A 245 20.85 14.84 -8.71
N GLU A 246 20.45 14.23 -7.59
CA GLU A 246 19.06 13.86 -7.30
C GLU A 246 18.33 14.98 -6.59
N VAL A 247 17.96 16.00 -7.36
CA VAL A 247 17.26 17.19 -6.87
C VAL A 247 15.96 16.81 -6.16
N GLY A 248 15.72 17.42 -4.99
CA GLY A 248 14.49 17.25 -4.22
C GLY A 248 14.51 16.12 -3.20
N THR A 249 15.60 15.37 -3.11
CA THR A 249 15.79 14.31 -2.10
C THR A 249 16.14 14.90 -0.74
N THR A 250 15.11 15.17 0.07
CA THR A 250 15.24 15.77 1.40
C THR A 250 14.21 15.18 2.35
N VAL A 251 14.50 15.17 3.65
CA VAL A 251 13.56 14.73 4.68
C VAL A 251 12.28 15.55 4.63
N GLU A 252 12.39 16.86 4.41
CA GLU A 252 11.25 17.78 4.34
C GLU A 252 10.33 17.46 3.16
N ASN A 253 10.88 17.16 1.98
CA ASN A 253 10.07 16.79 0.81
C ASN A 253 9.47 15.39 0.95
N ALA A 254 10.21 14.43 1.48
CA ALA A 254 9.69 13.08 1.70
C ALA A 254 8.54 13.07 2.71
N MET A 255 8.71 13.80 3.82
CA MET A 255 7.65 14.01 4.82
C MET A 255 6.44 14.73 4.20
N ALA A 256 6.66 15.78 3.41
CA ALA A 256 5.57 16.50 2.76
C ALA A 256 4.81 15.64 1.76
N PHE A 257 5.51 14.87 0.91
CA PHE A 257 4.89 14.00 -0.08
C PHE A 257 4.05 12.92 0.59
N ASN A 258 4.68 12.08 1.43
CA ASN A 258 4.01 10.94 2.04
C ASN A 258 2.91 11.38 3.01
N GLY A 259 3.15 12.44 3.79
CA GLY A 259 2.14 13.00 4.69
C GLY A 259 0.92 13.58 3.96
N ASN A 260 1.14 14.32 2.87
CA ASN A 260 0.03 14.89 2.11
C ASN A 260 -0.70 13.84 1.25
N LEU A 261 0.00 12.83 0.75
CA LEU A 261 -0.63 11.67 0.10
C LEU A 261 -1.58 10.97 1.08
N VAL A 262 -1.12 10.68 2.30
CA VAL A 262 -1.96 10.08 3.35
C VAL A 262 -3.18 10.95 3.66
N ALA A 263 -3.00 12.27 3.77
CA ALA A 263 -4.10 13.21 3.98
C ALA A 263 -5.09 13.22 2.80
N HIS A 264 -4.59 13.21 1.56
CA HIS A 264 -5.39 13.15 0.34
C HIS A 264 -6.24 11.86 0.30
N LEU A 265 -5.63 10.69 0.52
CA LEU A 265 -6.34 9.41 0.52
C LEU A 265 -7.42 9.35 1.61
N ARG A 266 -7.11 9.87 2.82
CA ARG A 266 -8.08 9.96 3.94
C ARG A 266 -9.25 10.90 3.66
N SER A 267 -9.06 11.89 2.80
CA SER A 267 -10.13 12.83 2.45
C SER A 267 -11.24 12.16 1.64
N MET A 268 -10.97 11.00 1.03
CA MET A 268 -11.87 10.29 0.12
C MET A 268 -12.30 11.13 -1.10
N ALA A 269 -11.56 12.20 -1.41
CA ALA A 269 -11.85 13.05 -2.56
C ALA A 269 -11.78 12.29 -3.88
N GLY A 270 -10.91 11.30 -3.98
CA GLY A 270 -10.55 10.66 -5.25
C GLY A 270 -9.75 11.62 -6.14
N THR A 271 -9.68 11.31 -7.43
CA THR A 271 -9.04 12.15 -8.43
C THR A 271 -10.08 13.01 -9.16
N PRO A 272 -9.68 14.04 -9.93
CA PRO A 272 -10.62 14.83 -10.72
C PRO A 272 -11.48 14.01 -11.70
N LEU A 273 -10.93 12.98 -12.36
CA LEU A 273 -11.66 12.11 -13.28
C LEU A 273 -12.43 10.99 -12.57
N MET A 274 -11.95 10.56 -11.39
CA MET A 274 -12.59 9.53 -10.57
C MET A 274 -12.94 10.07 -9.16
N PRO A 275 -13.89 11.02 -9.05
CA PRO A 275 -14.19 11.67 -7.79
C PRO A 275 -14.98 10.76 -6.82
N GLY A 276 -14.82 11.01 -5.53
CA GLY A 276 -15.63 10.40 -4.45
C GLY A 276 -15.20 9.00 -4.02
N ARG A 277 -14.10 8.47 -4.57
CA ARG A 277 -13.50 7.20 -4.14
C ARG A 277 -11.98 7.35 -4.06
N SER A 278 -11.41 7.04 -2.88
CA SER A 278 -9.95 6.96 -2.74
C SER A 278 -9.41 5.79 -3.58
N VAL A 279 -8.24 5.99 -4.17
CA VAL A 279 -7.48 4.97 -4.89
C VAL A 279 -6.70 4.15 -3.86
N GLU A 280 -6.83 2.83 -3.89
CA GLU A 280 -6.02 1.97 -3.03
C GLU A 280 -4.53 2.18 -3.35
N THR A 281 -3.72 2.47 -2.33
CA THR A 281 -2.35 2.96 -2.50
C THR A 281 -1.39 2.37 -1.49
N TYR A 282 -0.26 1.84 -1.98
CA TYR A 282 0.84 1.31 -1.19
C TYR A 282 2.02 2.29 -1.21
N ILE A 283 2.46 2.71 -0.02
CA ILE A 283 3.60 3.62 0.13
C ILE A 283 4.90 2.82 0.03
N PHE A 284 5.78 3.26 -0.86
CA PHE A 284 7.14 2.78 -1.01
C PHE A 284 8.10 3.64 -0.16
N ALA A 285 8.79 3.10 0.85
CA ALA A 285 8.69 1.74 1.42
C ALA A 285 8.62 1.79 2.95
N LEU A 286 8.36 0.67 3.62
CA LEU A 286 8.37 0.66 5.08
C LEU A 286 9.77 0.91 5.64
N TYR A 287 10.79 0.24 5.09
CA TYR A 287 12.17 0.32 5.55
C TYR A 287 13.11 0.84 4.47
N ASP A 288 14.22 1.43 4.88
CA ASP A 288 15.38 1.63 4.01
C ASP A 288 15.98 0.28 3.63
N GLU A 289 16.29 0.13 2.35
CA GLU A 289 16.84 -1.11 1.77
C GLU A 289 18.28 -0.88 1.33
N ASP A 290 19.24 -1.14 2.21
CA ASP A 290 20.66 -0.85 2.00
C ASP A 290 21.31 -1.66 0.87
N LEU A 291 20.72 -2.79 0.50
CA LEU A 291 21.17 -3.65 -0.59
C LEU A 291 20.63 -3.25 -1.98
N LYS A 292 19.76 -2.24 -2.08
CA LYS A 292 19.24 -1.81 -3.39
C LYS A 292 20.36 -1.25 -4.28
N PRO A 293 20.48 -1.73 -5.53
CA PRO A 293 21.42 -1.18 -6.50
C PRO A 293 20.97 0.20 -6.96
N GLY A 294 21.86 0.93 -7.65
CA GLY A 294 21.55 2.22 -8.24
C GLY A 294 21.90 3.41 -7.33
N PRO A 295 21.27 4.58 -7.56
CA PRO A 295 21.62 5.81 -6.86
C PRO A 295 21.27 5.75 -5.37
N THR A 296 21.75 6.72 -4.60
CA THR A 296 21.48 6.78 -3.15
C THR A 296 20.01 6.89 -2.80
N SER A 297 19.20 7.51 -3.67
CA SER A 297 17.74 7.57 -3.49
C SER A 297 17.09 6.19 -3.32
N GLU A 298 17.53 5.19 -4.08
CA GLU A 298 16.98 3.83 -4.03
C GLU A 298 17.10 3.21 -2.63
N ARG A 299 18.10 3.61 -1.83
CA ARG A 299 18.34 3.13 -0.46
C ARG A 299 17.73 4.03 0.61
N SER A 300 16.88 4.99 0.23
CA SER A 300 16.43 6.08 1.10
C SER A 300 14.96 6.45 0.90
N PHE A 301 14.13 5.48 0.49
CA PHE A 301 12.67 5.62 0.43
C PHE A 301 11.96 5.26 1.74
N GLY A 302 12.66 4.63 2.69
CA GLY A 302 12.05 4.06 3.88
C GLY A 302 11.41 5.11 4.79
N LEU A 303 10.20 4.80 5.28
CA LEU A 303 9.61 5.52 6.41
C LEU A 303 10.40 5.30 7.71
N TYR A 304 11.05 4.14 7.83
CA TYR A 304 11.91 3.74 8.94
C TYR A 304 13.26 3.24 8.43
N ARG A 305 14.27 3.29 9.28
CA ARG A 305 15.54 2.59 9.08
C ARG A 305 15.40 1.11 9.47
N ALA A 306 16.37 0.29 9.08
CA ALA A 306 16.42 -1.13 9.45
C ALA A 306 16.44 -1.36 10.98
N ASP A 307 16.94 -0.39 11.76
CA ASP A 307 16.93 -0.41 13.23
C ASP A 307 15.59 0.04 13.84
N GLN A 308 14.56 0.23 13.01
CA GLN A 308 13.20 0.68 13.35
C GLN A 308 13.11 2.14 13.79
N THR A 309 14.20 2.91 13.69
CA THR A 309 14.14 4.36 13.90
C THR A 309 13.39 5.01 12.75
N MET A 310 12.37 5.80 13.06
CA MET A 310 11.61 6.56 12.07
C MET A 310 12.51 7.58 11.35
N ASN A 311 12.45 7.62 10.02
CA ASN A 311 13.12 8.65 9.22
C ASN A 311 12.36 9.97 9.30
N TYR A 312 11.02 9.92 9.21
CA TYR A 312 10.09 11.05 9.37
C TYR A 312 8.67 10.53 9.60
N ASP A 313 7.80 11.35 10.21
CA ASP A 313 6.40 11.00 10.43
C ASP A 313 5.56 11.27 9.17
N ALA A 314 5.13 10.21 8.49
CA ALA A 314 4.23 10.27 7.33
C ALA A 314 2.74 10.38 7.73
N GLY A 315 2.44 10.57 9.02
CA GLY A 315 1.07 10.75 9.51
C GLY A 315 0.23 9.48 9.44
N LEU A 316 0.84 8.28 9.40
CA LEU A 316 0.13 6.99 9.30
C LEU A 316 -0.72 6.68 10.53
N THR A 317 -0.28 7.12 11.70
CA THR A 317 -1.03 6.99 12.94
C THR A 317 -2.03 8.14 13.08
N LYS A 318 -3.24 7.86 13.56
CA LYS A 318 -4.11 8.94 14.07
C LYS A 318 -3.54 9.39 15.40
N SER A 319 -2.85 10.52 15.44
CA SER A 319 -2.72 11.25 16.69
C SER A 319 -4.14 11.68 17.09
N CYS A 320 -4.69 11.08 18.15
CA CYS A 320 -5.79 11.70 18.87
C CYS A 320 -5.24 12.99 19.44
N SER A 321 -5.31 14.09 18.69
CA SER A 321 -5.12 15.41 19.25
C SER A 321 -6.17 15.57 20.32
N SER A 322 -5.79 15.38 21.59
CA SER A 322 -6.59 15.86 22.69
C SER A 322 -6.73 17.37 22.46
N ILE A 323 -7.94 17.79 22.17
CA ILE A 323 -8.29 19.21 22.20
C ILE A 323 -8.11 19.60 23.67
N SER A 324 -6.95 20.17 24.00
CA SER A 324 -6.76 20.83 25.27
C SER A 324 -7.58 22.12 25.21
N ASN A 325 -8.86 22.02 25.60
CA ASN A 325 -9.64 23.18 25.98
C ASN A 325 -8.99 23.80 27.22
N THR A 326 -8.03 24.69 27.03
CA THR A 326 -7.49 25.52 28.11
C THR A 326 -8.34 26.77 28.23
N SER A 327 -9.36 26.70 29.08
CA SER A 327 -9.93 27.88 29.73
C SER A 327 -8.83 28.59 30.53
N PRO A 328 -8.81 29.94 30.62
CA PRO A 328 -7.74 30.67 31.28
C PRO A 328 -7.90 30.65 32.81
N PRO A 329 -6.86 30.35 33.61
CA PRO A 329 -6.86 30.68 35.02
C PRO A 329 -6.01 31.93 35.32
N SER A 330 -6.55 32.74 36.22
CA SER A 330 -5.99 33.96 36.81
C SER A 330 -4.74 33.69 37.70
N PRO A 331 -4.02 34.73 38.15
CA PRO A 331 -2.63 34.60 38.60
C PRO A 331 -2.51 34.18 40.07
N GLY A 332 -1.55 33.29 40.36
CA GLY A 332 -0.98 33.18 41.71
C GLY A 332 -0.48 31.80 42.12
N TRP A 333 0.80 31.79 42.51
CA TRP A 333 1.50 30.85 43.41
C TRP A 333 2.14 29.59 42.82
N THR A 334 3.47 29.60 42.94
CA THR A 334 4.46 28.55 42.66
C THR A 334 4.32 27.38 43.63
N GLN A 335 4.31 26.15 43.10
CA GLN A 335 4.92 24.98 43.73
C GLN A 335 5.25 23.93 42.65
N SER A 336 6.47 23.41 42.75
CA SER A 336 7.06 22.33 41.97
C SER A 336 6.22 21.05 42.05
N ALA A 337 5.91 20.45 40.89
CA ALA A 337 5.30 19.12 40.82
C ALA A 337 6.09 18.25 39.82
N GLU A 338 6.52 17.11 40.35
CA GLU A 338 7.18 16.00 39.67
C GLU A 338 6.35 15.50 38.49
N SER A 339 7.03 15.11 37.40
CA SER A 339 6.38 14.52 36.24
C SER A 339 5.83 13.14 36.60
N CYS A 340 4.50 13.00 36.62
CA CYS A 340 3.86 11.70 36.59
C CYS A 340 4.11 11.06 35.22
N VAL A 341 5.01 10.08 35.18
CA VAL A 341 5.11 9.12 34.08
C VAL A 341 3.99 8.10 34.30
N SER A 342 2.94 8.15 33.48
CA SER A 342 1.94 7.09 33.45
C SER A 342 2.40 5.99 32.49
N GLU A 343 3.31 5.14 32.97
CA GLU A 343 3.44 3.78 32.44
C GLU A 343 2.34 2.93 33.09
N VAL A 344 1.37 2.47 32.30
CA VAL A 344 0.51 1.37 32.70
C VAL A 344 1.00 0.14 31.95
N THR A 345 1.99 -0.54 32.54
CA THR A 345 2.40 -1.88 32.12
C THR A 345 1.68 -2.88 33.02
N VAL A 346 0.57 -3.45 32.55
CA VAL A 346 -0.01 -4.64 33.19
C VAL A 346 0.59 -5.86 32.51
N GLN A 347 1.66 -6.41 33.07
CA GLN A 347 2.12 -7.75 32.77
C GLN A 347 1.50 -8.74 33.77
N ALA A 348 0.62 -9.61 33.30
CA ALA A 348 0.25 -10.81 34.02
C ALA A 348 1.23 -11.94 33.64
N ARG A 349 1.84 -12.61 34.63
CA ARG A 349 2.46 -13.93 34.43
C ARG A 349 1.36 -14.99 34.38
N VAL A 350 1.63 -16.08 33.65
CA VAL A 350 0.70 -17.16 33.31
C VAL A 350 0.21 -17.98 34.53
N ASP A 351 0.77 -17.81 35.73
CA ASP A 351 0.33 -18.56 36.92
C ASP A 351 -0.09 -17.62 38.07
N GLY A 352 -1.26 -16.98 37.91
CA GLY A 352 -2.12 -16.25 38.87
C GLY A 352 -1.73 -16.08 40.36
N ARG A 353 -0.53 -15.58 40.71
CA ARG A 353 -0.17 -15.17 42.09
C ARG A 353 0.56 -13.82 42.13
N PRO A 354 0.43 -13.02 43.22
CA PRO A 354 1.11 -11.72 43.34
C PRO A 354 2.60 -11.86 43.69
N MET A 355 3.45 -11.01 43.13
CA MET A 355 4.89 -10.90 43.45
C MET A 355 5.15 -10.08 44.74
N GLN A 356 6.13 -10.49 45.55
CA GLN A 356 6.71 -9.72 46.65
C GLN A 356 8.02 -9.04 46.22
N SER A 357 8.37 -7.90 46.83
CA SER A 357 9.54 -7.08 46.48
C SER A 357 10.88 -7.72 46.88
N GLY A 358 11.81 -7.88 45.94
CA GLY A 358 13.24 -8.06 46.28
C GLY A 358 14.11 -9.04 45.48
N GLU A 359 13.65 -9.66 44.39
CA GLU A 359 14.49 -10.64 43.66
C GLU A 359 15.01 -10.14 42.30
N GLN A 360 16.30 -10.36 42.05
CA GLN A 360 17.02 -10.02 40.83
C GLN A 360 16.60 -10.93 39.65
N CYS A 361 16.29 -10.33 38.50
CA CYS A 361 15.94 -11.06 37.29
C CYS A 361 17.17 -11.76 36.67
N TYR A 362 17.14 -13.09 36.65
CA TYR A 362 17.99 -13.93 35.82
C TYR A 362 17.35 -14.09 34.44
N LEU A 363 18.07 -13.77 33.37
CA LEU A 363 17.68 -14.04 31.98
C LEU A 363 18.37 -15.33 31.50
N PRO A 364 17.64 -16.42 31.21
CA PRO A 364 18.19 -17.48 30.36
C PRO A 364 18.03 -17.07 28.90
N SER A 365 19.13 -17.15 28.16
CA SER A 365 19.23 -16.94 26.73
C SER A 365 18.31 -17.91 25.97
N ALA A 366 17.29 -17.39 25.28
CA ALA A 366 16.56 -18.11 24.24
C ALA A 366 16.38 -17.17 23.05
N VAL A 367 16.93 -17.61 21.92
CA VAL A 367 16.88 -16.97 20.61
C VAL A 367 15.43 -16.99 20.10
N GLY A 368 14.85 -15.81 19.90
CA GLY A 368 13.53 -15.62 19.29
C GLY A 368 13.28 -14.13 19.05
N SER A 369 13.17 -13.73 17.78
CA SER A 369 13.03 -12.33 17.36
C SER A 369 11.78 -11.65 17.97
N PRO A 370 11.89 -10.42 18.53
CA PRO A 370 10.73 -9.67 19.07
C PRO A 370 9.85 -8.96 18.01
N ALA A 371 10.08 -9.18 16.72
CA ALA A 371 9.55 -8.33 15.64
C ALA A 371 8.02 -8.32 15.48
N ALA A 372 7.30 -9.34 15.97
CA ALA A 372 5.87 -9.49 15.72
C ALA A 372 4.94 -8.66 16.65
N LEU A 373 5.41 -8.28 17.84
CA LEU A 373 4.56 -7.62 18.84
C LEU A 373 4.39 -6.10 18.64
N GLY A 374 5.20 -5.46 17.80
CA GLY A 374 5.15 -4.00 17.54
C GLY A 374 4.18 -3.56 16.43
N MET A 375 3.83 -4.45 15.49
CA MET A 375 3.06 -4.08 14.30
C MET A 375 1.56 -3.91 14.57
N GLY A 376 1.01 -4.60 15.58
CA GLY A 376 -0.44 -4.64 15.86
C GLY A 376 -1.03 -3.37 16.48
N LEU A 377 -0.20 -2.42 16.91
CA LEU A 377 -0.65 -1.18 17.59
C LEU A 377 -0.63 0.06 16.69
N LEU A 378 -0.10 -0.02 15.47
CA LEU A 378 0.17 1.17 14.64
C LEU A 378 -0.97 1.55 13.68
N PHE A 379 -1.90 0.64 13.38
CA PHE A 379 -2.87 0.85 12.30
C PHE A 379 -4.30 0.64 12.78
N ARG A 380 -4.93 1.73 13.22
CA ARG A 380 -6.39 1.78 13.34
C ARG A 380 -6.88 2.99 12.55
N TYR A 381 -7.72 2.71 11.54
CA TYR A 381 -8.62 3.63 10.83
C TYR A 381 -8.23 4.18 9.45
N VAL A 382 -7.27 3.60 8.73
CA VAL A 382 -7.01 4.04 7.34
C VAL A 382 -6.41 2.91 6.50
N PRO A 383 -6.86 2.68 5.25
CA PRO A 383 -6.14 1.85 4.30
C PRO A 383 -4.91 2.63 3.80
N VAL A 384 -3.92 2.85 4.67
CA VAL A 384 -2.57 3.16 4.19
C VAL A 384 -1.78 1.87 4.24
N MET A 385 -1.34 1.45 3.06
CA MET A 385 -0.73 0.15 2.85
C MET A 385 0.77 0.34 2.70
N LEU A 386 1.53 -0.56 3.30
CA LEU A 386 2.98 -0.46 3.38
C LEU A 386 3.62 -1.51 2.48
N LEU A 387 4.82 -1.22 1.99
CA LEU A 387 5.59 -2.14 1.17
C LEU A 387 6.79 -2.70 1.95
N LEU A 388 7.01 -4.02 1.87
CA LEU A 388 8.25 -4.68 2.27
C LEU A 388 8.86 -5.38 1.06
N THR A 389 10.17 -5.33 0.97
CA THR A 389 11.02 -5.97 -0.04
C THR A 389 11.78 -7.14 0.53
#